data_AF-V5E283-F1
#
_entry.id   AF-V5E283-F1
#
_cell.length_a   1.000
_cell.length_b   1.000
_cell.length_c   1.000
_cell.angle_alpha   90.00
_cell.angle_beta   90.00
_cell.angle_gamma   90.00
#
_symmetry.space_group_name_H-M   'P 1'
#
loop_
_entity.id
_entity.type
_entity.pdbx_description
1 polymer ?
#
loop_
_entity_poly.entity_id
_entity_poly.type
_entity_poly.pdbx_seq_one_letter_code
_entity_poly.pdbx_strand_id
1 'polypeptide(L)'
;MTPQTYFGLDNDENAWLLVQRSEGKTVFFRRFNNTMEGLNELSKFIKNQCEKPRIYIKSSGSAALSLLKYLCGIPDIEVMFVSQAGFKQYQTCLPKSIAGNSKETFCEAEILANCAERMI
;
A
#
# COMPACT_ATOMS: atom_id res chain seq x y z
N MET A 1 -6.96 -13.99 17.75
CA MET A 1 -6.17 -13.63 16.56
C MET A 1 -6.39 -12.16 16.32
N THR A 2 -5.33 -11.34 16.31
CA THR A 2 -5.44 -9.96 15.84
C THR A 2 -5.66 -9.99 14.33
N PRO A 3 -6.67 -9.28 13.80
CA PRO A 3 -6.89 -9.24 12.36
C PRO A 3 -5.64 -8.67 11.69
N GLN A 4 -5.03 -9.47 10.81
CA GLN A 4 -3.84 -9.06 10.09
C GLN A 4 -4.23 -7.92 9.15
N THR A 5 -3.50 -6.82 9.24
CA THR A 5 -3.82 -5.59 8.53
C THR A 5 -2.89 -5.44 7.33
N TYR A 6 -3.47 -5.26 6.15
CA TYR A 6 -2.73 -5.22 4.89
C TYR A 6 -2.76 -3.82 4.31
N PHE A 7 -1.59 -3.32 3.95
CA PHE A 7 -1.44 -1.97 3.40
C PHE A 7 -0.95 -2.02 1.97
N GLY A 8 -1.55 -1.20 1.13
CA GLY A 8 -1.02 -0.88 -0.19
C GLY A 8 -0.72 0.59 -0.27
N LEU A 9 0.37 0.92 -0.95
CA LEU A 9 0.87 2.29 -0.99
C LEU A 9 1.38 2.65 -2.39
N ASP A 10 0.85 3.75 -2.92
CA ASP A 10 1.13 4.25 -4.26
C ASP A 10 1.57 5.72 -4.24
N ASN A 11 2.33 6.13 -5.27
CA ASN A 11 2.88 7.47 -5.39
C ASN A 11 2.23 8.25 -6.53
N ASP A 12 1.65 9.40 -6.19
CA ASP A 12 1.07 10.38 -7.12
C ASP A 12 1.97 11.63 -7.24
N GLU A 13 3.28 11.41 -7.44
CA GLU A 13 4.43 12.35 -7.52
C GLU A 13 4.67 13.24 -6.28
N ASN A 14 3.61 13.90 -5.81
CA ASN A 14 3.61 14.86 -4.70
C ASN A 14 3.12 14.23 -3.38
N ALA A 15 2.57 13.02 -3.42
CA ALA A 15 1.98 12.38 -2.26
C ALA A 15 1.99 10.86 -2.33
N TRP A 16 1.92 10.26 -1.14
CA TRP A 16 1.71 8.84 -0.93
C TRP A 16 0.26 8.57 -0.59
N LEU A 17 -0.37 7.69 -1.37
CA LEU A 17 -1.72 7.20 -1.14
C LEU A 17 -1.63 5.87 -0.42
N LEU A 18 -2.14 5.81 0.82
CA LEU A 18 -2.19 4.61 1.65
C LEU A 18 -3.62 4.06 1.67
N VAL A 19 -3.75 2.78 1.36
CA VAL A 19 -4.99 2.02 1.51
C VAL A 19 -4.76 0.89 2.49
N GLN A 20 -5.68 0.75 3.46
CA GLN A 20 -5.74 -0.43 4.32
C GLN A 20 -6.88 -1.33 3.87
N ARG A 21 -6.58 -2.63 3.74
CA ARG A 21 -7.60 -3.69 3.67
C ARG A 21 -7.56 -4.58 4.90
N SER A 22 -8.76 -5.02 5.28
CA SER A 22 -9.00 -6.04 6.28
C SER A 22 -10.24 -6.83 5.86
N GLU A 23 -10.14 -8.16 5.88
CA GLU A 23 -11.27 -9.07 5.64
C GLU A 23 -12.03 -8.81 4.33
N GLY A 24 -11.29 -8.56 3.25
CA GLY A 24 -11.82 -8.32 1.92
C GLY A 24 -12.45 -6.94 1.75
N LYS A 25 -12.34 -6.04 2.72
CA LYS A 25 -12.89 -4.67 2.66
C LYS A 25 -11.79 -3.62 2.80
N THR A 26 -11.94 -2.53 2.05
CA THR A 26 -11.14 -1.32 2.24
C THR A 26 -11.63 -0.62 3.50
N VAL A 27 -10.74 -0.49 4.50
CA VAL A 27 -11.07 0.09 5.81
C VAL A 27 -10.89 1.61 5.77
N PHE A 28 -9.84 2.10 5.10
CA PHE A 28 -9.65 3.52 4.85
C PHE A 28 -8.72 3.80 3.66
N PHE A 29 -8.78 5.05 3.22
CA PHE A 29 -7.96 5.66 2.19
C PHE A 29 -7.43 6.99 2.74
N ARG A 30 -6.11 7.18 2.74
CA ARG A 30 -5.49 8.43 3.23
C ARG A 30 -4.30 8.85 2.39
N ARG A 31 -4.20 10.17 2.15
CA ARG A 31 -3.10 10.81 1.41
C ARG A 31 -2.12 11.45 2.39
N PHE A 32 -0.83 11.28 2.13
CA PHE A 32 0.27 11.86 2.90
C PHE A 32 1.21 12.60 1.95
N ASN A 33 1.65 13.80 2.32
CA ASN A 33 2.56 14.56 1.45
C ASN A 33 3.91 13.85 1.32
N ASN A 34 4.54 13.98 0.16
CA ASN A 34 5.90 13.46 -0.09
C ASN A 34 6.96 14.40 0.51
N THR A 35 6.81 14.72 1.79
CA THR A 35 7.73 15.52 2.60
C THR A 35 8.16 14.72 3.82
N MET A 36 9.25 15.10 4.47
CA MET A 36 9.71 14.41 5.69
C MET A 36 8.64 14.38 6.79
N GLU A 37 7.88 15.47 6.94
CA GLU A 37 6.76 15.55 7.86
C GLU A 37 5.63 14.59 7.48
N GLY A 38 5.24 14.55 6.20
CA GLY A 38 4.23 13.62 5.71
C GLY A 38 4.63 12.14 5.86
N LEU A 39 5.92 11.82 5.70
CA LEU A 39 6.45 10.48 5.95
C LEU A 39 6.41 10.10 7.45
N ASN A 40 6.71 11.05 8.33
CA ASN A 40 6.57 10.86 9.78
C ASN A 40 5.11 10.63 10.19
N GLU A 41 4.18 11.38 9.59
CA GLU A 41 2.74 11.17 9.80
C GLU A 41 2.28 9.79 9.30
N LEU A 42 2.72 9.39 8.11
CA LEU A 42 2.46 8.07 7.53
C LEU A 42 2.92 6.95 8.47
N SER A 43 4.17 7.03 8.94
CA SER A 43 4.76 6.05 9.86
C SER A 43 3.99 5.93 11.17
N LYS A 44 3.71 7.06 11.83
CA LYS A 44 2.90 7.10 13.06
C LYS A 44 1.52 6.50 12.83
N PHE A 45 0.90 6.85 11.72
CA PHE A 45 -0.43 6.38 11.39
C PHE A 45 -0.46 4.86 11.22
N ILE A 46 0.47 4.27 10.45
CA ILE A 46 0.55 2.82 10.23
C ILE A 46 0.75 2.08 11.57
N LYS A 47 1.67 2.55 12.43
CA LYS A 47 1.92 1.95 13.75
C LYS A 47 0.70 1.96 14.66
N ASN A 48 -0.12 3.01 14.59
CA ASN A 48 -1.34 3.10 15.39
C ASN A 48 -2.42 2.11 14.93
N GLN A 49 -2.33 1.58 13.71
CA GLN A 49 -3.30 0.61 13.18
C GLN A 49 -2.89 -0.83 13.42
N CYS A 50 -1.59 -1.14 13.45
CA CYS A 50 -1.09 -2.50 13.59
C CYS A 50 0.32 -2.54 14.19
N GLU A 51 0.60 -3.55 15.03
CA GLU A 51 1.93 -3.78 15.61
C GLU A 51 2.97 -4.23 14.58
N LYS A 52 2.54 -5.02 13.58
CA LYS A 52 3.42 -5.60 12.54
C LYS A 52 2.83 -5.39 11.14
N PRO A 53 2.84 -4.15 10.63
CA PRO A 53 2.22 -3.81 9.36
C PRO A 53 3.00 -4.42 8.20
N ARG A 54 2.27 -5.02 7.24
CA ARG A 54 2.82 -5.48 5.96
C ARG A 54 2.37 -4.53 4.86
N ILE A 55 3.32 -3.86 4.21
CA ILE A 55 3.08 -2.79 3.25
C ILE A 55 3.57 -3.22 1.87
N TYR A 56 2.68 -3.16 0.86
CA TYR A 56 3.00 -3.44 -0.53
C TYR A 56 3.14 -2.14 -1.31
N ILE A 57 4.26 -2.01 -2.03
CA ILE A 57 4.62 -0.81 -2.79
C ILE A 57 5.03 -1.22 -4.21
N LYS A 58 4.64 -0.44 -5.22
CA LYS A 58 5.15 -0.62 -6.58
C LYS A 58 6.63 -0.23 -6.66
N SER A 59 7.48 -1.10 -7.19
CA SER A 59 8.92 -0.87 -7.30
C SER A 59 9.29 0.03 -8.48
N SER A 60 8.77 1.26 -8.50
CA SER A 60 8.99 2.20 -9.62
C SER A 60 9.39 3.59 -9.14
N GLY A 61 10.43 4.14 -9.74
CA GLY A 61 10.87 5.52 -9.50
C GLY A 61 11.79 5.67 -8.28
N SER A 62 12.51 6.79 -8.24
CA SER A 62 13.42 7.14 -7.15
C SER A 62 12.70 7.37 -5.81
N ALA A 63 11.47 7.88 -5.85
CA ALA A 63 10.68 8.15 -4.66
C ALA A 63 10.33 6.87 -3.88
N ALA A 64 10.03 5.75 -4.57
CA ALA A 64 9.78 4.46 -3.93
C ALA A 64 11.01 3.92 -3.18
N LEU A 65 12.21 4.14 -3.73
CA LEU A 65 13.45 3.75 -3.07
C LEU A 65 13.75 4.61 -1.83
N SER A 66 13.49 5.92 -1.91
CA SER A 66 13.64 6.82 -0.75
C SER A 66 12.67 6.45 0.38
N LEU A 67 11.41 6.16 0.03
CA LEU A 67 10.42 5.69 0.99
C LEU A 67 10.81 4.36 1.63
N LEU A 68 11.32 3.41 0.84
CA LEU A 68 11.81 2.13 1.37
C LEU A 68 12.89 2.34 2.42
N LYS A 69 13.91 3.16 2.11
CA LYS A 69 14.99 3.45 3.06
C LYS A 69 14.46 4.00 4.38
N TYR A 70 13.42 4.84 4.30
CA TYR A 70 12.76 5.39 5.47
C TYR A 70 11.97 4.31 6.24
N LEU A 71 11.10 3.55 5.56
CA LEU A 71 10.24 2.55 6.19
C LEU A 71 11.02 1.35 6.76
N CYS A 72 12.06 0.87 6.06
CA CYS A 72 12.94 -0.20 6.55
C CYS A 72 13.75 0.21 7.79
N GLY A 73 13.90 1.52 8.06
CA GLY A 73 14.49 2.00 9.31
C GLY A 73 13.55 1.88 10.52
N ILE A 74 12.30 1.49 10.30
CA ILE A 74 11.29 1.37 11.35
C ILE A 74 11.21 -0.09 11.79
N PRO A 75 11.41 -0.39 13.09
CA PRO A 75 11.24 -1.75 13.61
C PRO A 75 9.83 -2.29 13.31
N ASP A 76 9.76 -3.61 13.07
CA ASP A 76 8.52 -4.38 12.94
C ASP A 76 7.64 -4.06 11.71
N ILE A 77 8.09 -3.18 10.81
CA ILE A 77 7.43 -2.95 9.52
C ILE A 77 8.02 -3.87 8.45
N GLU A 78 7.16 -4.62 7.77
CA GLU A 78 7.53 -5.42 6.60
C GLU A 78 7.12 -4.67 5.32
N VAL A 79 8.08 -4.44 4.42
CA VAL A 79 7.83 -3.79 3.13
C VAL A 79 8.10 -4.77 1.99
N MET A 80 7.10 -4.98 1.14
CA MET A 80 7.14 -5.86 -0.02
C MET A 80 7.07 -5.03 -1.30
N PHE A 81 8.04 -5.24 -2.19
CA PHE A 81 8.02 -4.62 -3.51
C PHE A 81 7.32 -5.50 -4.53
N VAL A 82 6.39 -4.88 -5.25
CA VAL A 82 5.75 -5.49 -6.40
C VAL A 82 6.38 -4.90 -7.66
N SER A 83 6.98 -5.75 -8.48
CA SER A 83 7.50 -5.33 -9.78
C SER A 83 6.35 -4.85 -10.68
N GLN A 84 6.63 -3.92 -11.59
CA GLN A 84 5.59 -3.43 -12.51
C GLN A 84 4.98 -4.56 -13.35
N ALA A 85 5.77 -5.55 -13.73
CA ALA A 85 5.28 -6.74 -14.43
C ALA A 85 4.37 -7.59 -13.54
N GLY A 86 4.77 -7.87 -12.30
CA GLY A 86 3.96 -8.62 -11.34
C GLY A 86 2.65 -7.90 -10.98
N PHE A 87 2.70 -6.57 -10.86
CA PHE A 87 1.52 -5.75 -10.63
C PHE A 87 0.52 -5.84 -11.79
N LYS A 88 1.00 -5.70 -13.04
CA LYS A 88 0.16 -5.86 -14.24
C LYS A 88 -0.44 -7.26 -14.33
N GLN A 89 0.36 -8.30 -14.07
CA GLN A 89 -0.13 -9.67 -14.07
C GLN A 89 -1.24 -9.86 -13.02
N TYR A 90 -1.02 -9.36 -11.80
CA TYR A 90 -2.03 -9.39 -10.75
C TYR A 90 -3.32 -8.69 -11.18
N GLN A 91 -3.23 -7.49 -11.76
CA GLN A 91 -4.38 -6.75 -12.29
C GLN A 91 -5.18 -7.57 -13.30
N THR A 92 -4.51 -8.27 -14.23
CA THR A 92 -5.20 -9.10 -15.24
C THR A 92 -5.90 -10.32 -14.66
N CYS A 93 -5.46 -10.81 -13.50
CA CYS A 93 -6.05 -11.95 -12.81
C CYS A 93 -7.17 -11.55 -11.83
N LEU A 94 -7.43 -10.25 -11.63
CA LEU A 94 -8.51 -9.81 -10.75
C LEU A 94 -9.89 -10.10 -11.34
N PRO A 95 -10.85 -10.60 -10.53
CA PRO A 95 -12.24 -10.73 -10.95
C PRO A 95 -12.78 -9.43 -11.52
N LYS A 96 -13.46 -9.50 -12.67
CA LYS A 96 -14.05 -8.33 -13.36
C LYS A 96 -15.04 -7.55 -12.49
N SER A 97 -15.61 -8.15 -11.44
CA SER A 97 -16.46 -7.45 -10.46
C SER A 97 -15.68 -6.46 -9.59
N ILE A 98 -14.40 -6.72 -9.34
CA ILE A 98 -13.48 -5.81 -8.65
C ILE A 98 -12.96 -4.76 -9.64
N ALA A 99 -12.74 -5.15 -10.90
CA ALA A 99 -12.35 -4.24 -11.98
C ALA A 99 -13.52 -3.40 -12.57
N GLY A 100 -14.79 -3.71 -12.22
CA GLY A 100 -15.98 -3.16 -12.88
C GLY A 100 -16.74 -2.10 -12.08
N ASN A 101 -16.51 -2.01 -10.76
CA ASN A 101 -16.99 -0.88 -9.94
C ASN A 101 -16.05 0.33 -9.98
N SER A 102 -15.01 0.27 -10.83
CA SER A 102 -14.06 1.34 -11.02
C SER A 102 -14.66 2.44 -11.87
N LYS A 103 -15.25 3.45 -11.22
CA LYS A 103 -14.96 4.82 -11.66
C LYS A 103 -13.43 4.94 -11.78
N GLU A 104 -12.96 5.60 -12.83
CA GLU A 104 -11.60 5.64 -13.44
C GLU A 104 -10.37 5.86 -12.51
N THR A 105 -10.47 5.62 -11.22
CA THR A 105 -9.45 5.86 -10.21
C THR A 105 -9.58 4.84 -9.07
N PHE A 106 -9.60 3.54 -9.39
CA PHE A 106 -9.08 2.57 -8.42
C PHE A 106 -7.60 2.89 -8.23
N CYS A 107 -7.29 3.57 -7.12
CA CYS A 107 -5.93 3.91 -6.73
C CYS A 107 -5.09 2.64 -6.73
N GLU A 108 -3.92 2.64 -7.37
CA GLU A 108 -3.06 1.45 -7.42
C GLU A 108 -2.74 0.92 -6.02
N ALA A 109 -2.77 1.79 -5.00
CA ALA A 109 -2.68 1.43 -3.58
C ALA A 109 -3.75 0.42 -3.15
N GLU A 110 -4.99 0.49 -3.66
CA GLU A 110 -6.04 -0.49 -3.32
C GLU A 110 -5.76 -1.86 -3.92
N ILE A 111 -5.23 -1.88 -5.14
CA ILE A 111 -4.79 -3.11 -5.82
C ILE A 111 -3.62 -3.73 -5.05
N LEU A 112 -2.65 -2.91 -4.62
CA LEU A 112 -1.52 -3.33 -3.79
C LEU A 112 -2.00 -3.87 -2.42
N ALA A 113 -2.97 -3.22 -1.78
CA ALA A 113 -3.52 -3.69 -0.51
C ALA A 113 -4.26 -5.03 -0.67
N ASN A 114 -4.97 -5.21 -1.79
CA ASN A 114 -5.61 -6.48 -2.10
C ASN A 114 -4.59 -7.58 -2.43
N CYS A 115 -3.49 -7.22 -3.09
CA CYS A 115 -2.38 -8.12 -3.35
C CYS A 115 -1.75 -8.61 -2.03
N ALA A 116 -1.49 -7.67 -1.11
CA ALA A 116 -0.97 -7.94 0.23
C ALA A 116 -1.84 -8.92 1.02
N GLU A 117 -3.16 -8.76 0.95
CA GLU A 117 -4.15 -9.61 1.61
C GLU A 117 -4.20 -11.04 1.04
N ARG A 118 -3.84 -11.25 -0.24
CA ARG A 118 -3.93 -12.56 -0.90
C ARG A 118 -2.65 -13.39 -0.88
N MET A 119 -1.49 -12.79 -0.59
CA MET A 119 -0.19 -13.49 -0.55
C MET A 119 0.14 -14.07 0.84
N ILE A 120 -0.83 -14.72 1.50
CA ILE A 120 -0.66 -15.36 2.82
C ILE A 120 -0.25 -16.82 2.65
#